data_AF-A0A930A1T0-F1
#
_entry.id   AF-A0A930A1T0-F1
#
_cell.length_a   1.000
_cell.length_b   1.000
_cell.length_c   1.000
_cell.angle_alpha   90.00
_cell.angle_beta   90.00
_cell.angle_gamma   90.00
#
_symmetry.space_group_name_H-M   'P 1'
#
loop_
_entity.id
_entity.type
_entity.pdbx_description
1 polymer ?
#
loop_
_entity_poly.entity_id
_entity_poly.type
_entity_poly.pdbx_seq_one_letter_code
_entity_poly.pdbx_strand_id
1 'polypeptide(L)'
;KDGVRLTGAGVDANNETRYYVNGILAQGLQTVSGEPRVYRDGLFANGWVNGIYALNGYYANGWVQMENGEEEYFEYGKSASPKTLRENYTNEEFIQGMAYYIRKYSAQYGIKVNSGILAQAILESNWGRSTLSAKYHNYFGLKAGPYWTGKSVNMATQEEYVPGTYTNIRDNFRAFNSLEEGVRGYFEFTKFPNYAKIKTATTPEEYLTYIKQAGYATSSTYVQNTMRVVQTYNLTKYD
;
A
#
# COMPACT_ATOMS: atom_id res chain seq x y z
N LYS A 1 6.32 48.12 17.14
CA LYS A 1 6.53 49.45 17.76
C LYS A 1 7.92 50.02 17.44
N ASP A 2 8.82 49.25 16.82
CA ASP A 2 10.19 49.70 16.47
C ASP A 2 10.57 49.41 15.00
N GLY A 3 9.59 49.30 14.09
CA GLY A 3 9.82 48.93 12.68
C GLY A 3 10.17 47.46 12.43
N VAL A 4 10.37 46.66 13.49
CA VAL A 4 10.58 45.21 13.40
C VAL A 4 9.31 44.54 12.89
N ARG A 5 9.45 43.75 11.83
CA ARG A 5 8.34 43.00 11.25
C ARG A 5 7.91 41.88 12.21
N LEU A 6 6.60 41.74 12.41
CA LEU A 6 6.03 40.75 13.33
C LEU A 6 6.33 39.33 12.86
N THR A 7 6.93 38.52 13.75
CA THR A 7 6.92 37.07 13.66
C THR A 7 6.26 36.55 14.94
N GLY A 8 5.09 35.94 14.80
CA GLY A 8 4.25 35.59 15.95
C GLY A 8 2.76 35.82 15.69
N ALA A 9 1.94 35.58 16.72
CA ALA A 9 0.51 35.89 16.67
C ALA A 9 0.28 37.41 16.68
N GLY A 10 -0.63 37.87 15.84
CA GLY A 10 -1.11 39.25 15.78
C GLY A 10 -2.61 39.26 15.43
N VAL A 11 -3.25 40.39 15.65
CA VAL A 11 -4.66 40.60 15.30
C VAL A 11 -4.73 41.36 13.98
N ASP A 12 -5.47 40.84 13.01
CA ASP A 12 -5.65 41.48 11.71
C ASP A 12 -6.74 42.57 11.74
N ALA A 13 -6.97 43.22 10.61
CA ALA A 13 -7.96 44.30 10.49
C ALA A 13 -9.41 43.85 10.74
N ASN A 14 -9.69 42.55 10.70
CA ASN A 14 -10.99 41.96 10.98
C ASN A 14 -11.12 41.48 12.44
N ASN A 15 -10.14 41.83 13.29
CA ASN A 15 -10.05 41.40 14.68
C ASN A 15 -9.85 39.88 14.85
N GLU A 16 -9.29 39.21 13.84
CA GLU A 16 -8.95 37.78 13.90
C GLU A 16 -7.49 37.57 14.28
N THR A 17 -7.21 36.57 15.12
CA THR A 17 -5.83 36.20 15.45
C THR A 17 -5.21 35.42 14.30
N ARG A 18 -4.12 35.95 13.74
CA ARG A 18 -3.33 35.37 12.65
C ARG A 18 -1.87 35.23 13.08
N TYR A 19 -1.19 34.23 12.54
CA TYR A 19 0.26 34.09 12.68
C TYR A 19 0.98 34.78 11.51
N TYR A 20 2.00 35.56 11.84
CA TYR A 20 2.83 36.28 10.88
C TYR A 20 4.27 35.75 10.92
N VAL A 21 4.94 35.79 9.78
CA VAL A 21 6.37 35.53 9.64
C VAL A 21 6.97 36.70 8.88
N ASN A 22 7.86 37.44 9.54
CA ASN A 22 8.47 38.66 9.00
C ASN A 22 7.44 39.63 8.41
N GLY A 23 6.34 39.85 9.13
CA GLY A 23 5.30 40.81 8.82
C GLY A 23 4.33 40.39 7.72
N ILE A 24 4.45 39.17 7.20
CA ILE A 24 3.55 38.59 6.20
C ILE A 24 2.77 37.46 6.86
N LEU A 25 1.52 37.24 6.45
CA LEU A 25 0.73 36.09 6.91
C LEU A 25 1.49 34.79 6.67
N ALA A 26 1.53 33.94 7.69
CA ALA A 26 2.21 32.67 7.61
C ALA A 26 1.54 31.76 6.57
N GLN A 27 2.38 31.12 5.75
CA GLN A 27 1.96 30.23 4.69
C GLN A 27 2.84 28.98 4.67
N GLY A 28 2.25 27.81 4.43
CA GLY A 28 2.96 26.54 4.37
C GLY A 28 3.56 26.12 5.71
N LEU A 29 4.58 25.26 5.66
CA LEU A 29 5.26 24.75 6.84
C LEU A 29 6.13 25.84 7.48
N GLN A 30 5.90 26.09 8.76
CA GLN A 30 6.62 27.02 9.60
C GLN A 30 7.08 26.30 10.87
N THR A 31 8.16 26.78 11.48
CA THR A 31 8.57 26.31 12.82
C THR A 31 8.15 27.35 13.85
N VAL A 32 7.24 26.99 14.75
CA VAL A 32 6.68 27.87 15.77
C VAL A 32 6.96 27.27 17.13
N SER A 33 7.72 27.98 17.98
CA SER A 33 8.14 27.48 19.30
C SER A 33 8.85 26.11 19.25
N GLY A 34 9.66 25.88 18.21
CA GLY A 34 10.38 24.62 17.99
C GLY A 34 9.54 23.53 17.31
N GLU A 35 8.27 23.78 17.05
CA GLU A 35 7.31 22.80 16.56
C GLU A 35 6.89 23.09 15.11
N PRO A 36 6.92 22.11 14.19
CA PRO A 36 6.46 22.30 12.82
C PRO A 36 4.94 22.47 12.79
N ARG A 37 4.47 23.54 12.15
CA ARG A 37 3.05 23.84 11.94
C ARG A 37 2.81 24.32 10.51
N VAL A 38 1.68 23.95 9.92
CA VAL A 38 1.28 24.32 8.57
C VAL A 38 0.23 25.42 8.65
N TYR A 39 0.46 26.53 7.94
CA TYR A 39 -0.43 27.68 7.93
C TYR A 39 -1.00 27.97 6.54
N ARG A 40 -2.23 28.48 6.49
CA ARG A 40 -2.82 29.13 5.32
C ARG A 40 -3.35 30.49 5.75
N ASP A 41 -2.85 31.55 5.13
CA ASP A 41 -3.26 32.93 5.43
C ASP A 41 -3.20 33.24 6.93
N GLY A 42 -2.14 32.78 7.60
CA GLY A 42 -1.92 32.98 9.03
C GLY A 42 -2.80 32.15 9.97
N LEU A 43 -3.68 31.28 9.48
CA LEU A 43 -4.44 30.32 10.28
C LEU A 43 -3.85 28.92 10.19
N PHE A 44 -4.10 28.09 11.20
CA PHE A 44 -3.77 26.66 11.11
C PHE A 44 -4.48 26.03 9.92
N ALA A 45 -3.71 25.34 9.09
CA ALA A 45 -4.23 24.73 7.88
C ALA A 45 -5.07 23.48 8.21
N ASN A 46 -6.20 23.36 7.51
CA ASN A 46 -6.93 22.11 7.32
C ASN A 46 -6.98 21.84 5.81
N GLY A 47 -6.47 20.69 5.38
CA GLY A 47 -6.32 20.31 3.97
C GLY A 47 -4.95 20.67 3.34
N TRP A 48 -4.89 20.68 2.02
CA TRP A 48 -3.64 20.85 1.26
C TRP A 48 -3.08 22.28 1.28
N VAL A 49 -1.84 22.45 1.70
CA VAL A 49 -1.09 23.71 1.56
C VAL A 49 0.30 23.40 1.00
N ASN A 50 0.61 23.93 -0.17
CA ASN A 50 1.92 23.76 -0.82
C ASN A 50 2.37 22.28 -0.90
N GLY A 51 1.41 21.39 -1.18
CA GLY A 51 1.66 19.94 -1.26
C GLY A 51 1.90 19.27 0.09
N ILE A 52 1.49 19.86 1.21
CA ILE A 52 1.44 19.25 2.54
C ILE A 52 -0.03 19.21 2.96
N TYR A 53 -0.58 18.04 3.20
CA TYR A 53 -1.90 17.89 3.81
C TYR A 53 -1.77 18.09 5.32
N ALA A 54 -2.61 18.97 5.86
CA ALA A 54 -2.58 19.32 7.27
C ALA A 54 -3.95 19.12 7.94
N LEU A 55 -3.91 18.75 9.21
CA LEU A 55 -5.05 18.68 10.11
C LEU A 55 -4.76 19.57 11.31
N ASN A 56 -5.57 20.62 11.47
CA ASN A 56 -5.44 21.62 12.51
C ASN A 56 -4.01 22.15 12.68
N GLY A 57 -3.34 22.42 11.55
CA GLY A 57 -1.98 22.94 11.52
C GLY A 57 -0.88 21.91 11.72
N TYR A 58 -1.16 20.63 11.94
CA TYR A 58 -0.17 19.56 11.92
C TYR A 58 -0.16 18.90 10.54
N TYR A 59 1.01 18.56 10.00
CA TYR A 59 1.05 17.72 8.81
C TYR A 59 0.43 16.34 9.14
N ALA A 60 -0.33 15.78 8.22
CA ALA A 60 -0.92 14.46 8.41
C ALA A 60 0.15 13.37 8.41
N ASN A 61 0.09 12.43 9.36
CA ASN A 61 1.03 11.32 9.47
C ASN A 61 0.28 10.08 9.97
N GLY A 62 -0.37 9.38 9.05
CA GLY A 62 -1.38 8.36 9.35
C GLY A 62 -2.55 8.40 8.38
N TRP A 63 -3.55 7.56 8.68
CA TRP A 63 -4.80 7.51 7.95
C TRP A 63 -5.67 8.73 8.22
N VAL A 64 -6.23 9.29 7.17
CA VAL A 64 -7.11 10.45 7.19
C VAL A 64 -8.32 10.16 6.31
N GLN A 65 -9.51 10.35 6.87
CA GLN A 65 -10.73 10.33 6.08
C GLN A 65 -10.85 11.65 5.31
N MET A 66 -10.84 11.56 3.99
CA MET A 66 -10.91 12.68 3.07
C MET A 66 -12.36 13.12 2.87
N GLU A 67 -12.56 14.36 2.40
CA GLU A 67 -13.90 14.93 2.18
C GLU A 67 -14.74 14.15 1.16
N ASN A 68 -14.09 13.46 0.22
CA ASN A 68 -14.75 12.58 -0.75
C ASN A 68 -15.18 11.23 -0.16
N GLY A 69 -14.94 10.99 1.13
CA GLY A 69 -15.27 9.74 1.83
C GLY A 69 -14.22 8.64 1.72
N GLU A 70 -13.14 8.85 0.98
CA GLU A 70 -12.03 7.91 0.87
C GLU A 70 -11.09 8.03 2.08
N GLU A 71 -10.35 6.97 2.40
CA GLU A 71 -9.26 7.03 3.37
C GLU A 71 -7.92 7.17 2.64
N GLU A 72 -7.18 8.24 2.93
CA GLU A 72 -5.81 8.44 2.46
C GLU A 72 -4.82 8.35 3.62
N TYR A 73 -3.70 7.67 3.41
CA TYR A 73 -2.59 7.63 4.34
C TYR A 73 -1.54 8.65 3.94
N PHE A 74 -1.09 9.40 4.92
CA PHE A 74 -0.09 10.43 4.75
C PHE A 74 1.19 10.08 5.51
N GLU A 75 2.34 10.34 4.91
CA GLU A 75 3.62 10.39 5.59
C GLU A 75 4.15 11.81 5.52
N TYR A 76 4.32 12.45 6.67
CA TYR A 76 4.80 13.84 6.76
C TYR A 76 4.01 14.83 5.87
N GLY A 77 2.69 14.65 5.80
CA GLY A 77 1.75 15.44 5.02
C GLY A 77 1.79 15.18 3.51
N LYS A 78 2.56 14.20 3.05
CA LYS A 78 2.51 13.73 1.66
C LYS A 78 1.57 12.54 1.58
N SER A 79 0.62 12.57 0.64
CA SER A 79 -0.23 11.42 0.36
C SER A 79 0.67 10.28 -0.09
N ALA A 80 0.71 9.23 0.73
CA ALA A 80 1.41 7.97 0.49
C ALA A 80 0.43 6.90 -0.02
N SER A 81 -0.87 7.22 -0.09
CA SER A 81 -1.84 6.42 -0.81
C SER A 81 -1.54 6.45 -2.31
N PRO A 82 -1.47 5.29 -2.97
CA PRO A 82 -1.29 5.23 -4.42
C PRO A 82 -2.53 5.80 -5.09
N LYS A 83 -2.36 6.89 -5.84
CA LYS A 83 -3.40 7.44 -6.73
C LYS A 83 -3.61 6.52 -7.93
N THR A 84 -4.15 5.31 -7.71
CA THR A 84 -4.27 4.22 -8.69
C THR A 84 -2.91 3.83 -9.32
N LEU A 85 -2.71 2.56 -9.66
CA LEU A 85 -1.64 2.21 -10.59
C LEU A 85 -2.04 2.79 -11.97
N ARG A 86 -1.66 4.04 -12.25
CA ARG A 86 -1.88 4.70 -13.55
C ARG A 86 -1.27 3.84 -14.67
N GLU A 87 -1.75 3.95 -15.90
CA GLU A 87 -1.02 3.36 -17.03
C GLU A 87 0.44 3.82 -16.98
N ASN A 88 1.39 2.86 -17.00
CA ASN A 88 2.85 3.08 -16.94
C ASN A 88 3.47 3.48 -15.59
N TYR A 89 3.02 2.89 -14.48
CA TYR A 89 3.76 2.98 -13.20
C TYR A 89 5.15 2.30 -13.26
N THR A 90 6.08 2.86 -12.50
CA THR A 90 7.40 2.31 -12.21
C THR A 90 7.30 1.11 -11.26
N ASN A 91 8.35 0.29 -11.22
CA ASN A 91 8.44 -0.83 -10.28
C ASN A 91 8.39 -0.37 -8.81
N GLU A 92 8.95 0.80 -8.50
CA GLU A 92 8.89 1.37 -7.14
C GLU A 92 7.46 1.79 -6.77
N GLU A 93 6.71 2.43 -7.67
CA GLU A 93 5.30 2.78 -7.43
C GLU A 93 4.42 1.54 -7.23
N PHE A 94 4.68 0.46 -7.99
CA PHE A 94 4.01 -0.83 -7.75
C PHE A 94 4.31 -1.36 -6.35
N ILE A 95 5.58 -1.39 -5.96
CA ILE A 95 6.02 -1.83 -4.64
C ILE A 95 5.33 -1.03 -3.54
N GLN A 96 5.34 0.31 -3.64
CA GLN A 96 4.75 1.19 -2.63
C GLN A 96 3.24 0.95 -2.50
N GLY A 97 2.53 0.86 -3.62
CA GLY A 97 1.09 0.67 -3.55
C GLY A 97 0.64 -0.72 -3.12
N MET A 98 1.38 -1.74 -3.49
CA MET A 98 1.14 -3.09 -3.01
C MET A 98 1.48 -3.21 -1.51
N ALA A 99 2.63 -2.67 -1.08
CA ALA A 99 3.05 -2.67 0.31
C ALA A 99 2.05 -1.94 1.23
N TYR A 100 1.49 -0.83 0.75
CA TYR A 100 0.45 -0.07 1.44
C TYR A 100 -0.75 -0.94 1.81
N TYR A 101 -1.38 -1.59 0.82
CA TYR A 101 -2.54 -2.44 1.08
C TYR A 101 -2.16 -3.73 1.83
N ILE A 102 -0.97 -4.30 1.58
CA ILE A 102 -0.50 -5.47 2.33
C ILE A 102 -0.41 -5.14 3.82
N ARG A 103 0.22 -4.01 4.18
CA ARG A 103 0.34 -3.56 5.59
C ARG A 103 -1.01 -3.22 6.21
N LYS A 104 -1.95 -2.65 5.43
CA LYS A 104 -3.33 -2.39 5.89
C LYS A 104 -4.00 -3.66 6.42
N TYR A 105 -3.80 -4.80 5.76
CA TYR A 105 -4.50 -6.05 6.07
C TYR A 105 -3.68 -7.06 6.86
N SER A 106 -2.36 -7.15 6.71
CA SER A 106 -1.55 -8.22 7.29
C SER A 106 -1.72 -8.36 8.81
N ALA A 107 -1.74 -7.24 9.53
CA ALA A 107 -1.99 -7.20 10.97
C ALA A 107 -3.37 -7.78 11.36
N GLN A 108 -4.42 -7.46 10.59
CA GLN A 108 -5.79 -7.97 10.83
C GLN A 108 -5.90 -9.48 10.64
N TYR A 109 -4.99 -10.07 9.86
CA TYR A 109 -4.94 -11.50 9.57
C TYR A 109 -3.87 -12.24 10.39
N GLY A 110 -3.13 -11.53 11.24
CA GLY A 110 -2.08 -12.08 12.10
C GLY A 110 -0.82 -12.49 11.34
N ILE A 111 -0.55 -11.88 10.19
CA ILE A 111 0.67 -12.11 9.41
C ILE A 111 1.65 -10.97 9.67
N LYS A 112 2.90 -11.32 10.02
CA LYS A 112 3.96 -10.37 10.38
C LYS A 112 4.94 -10.07 9.25
N VAL A 113 4.96 -10.91 8.21
CA VAL A 113 5.97 -10.89 7.16
C VAL A 113 5.33 -10.39 5.87
N ASN A 114 5.50 -9.10 5.59
CA ASN A 114 4.93 -8.43 4.41
C ASN A 114 5.81 -8.62 3.17
N SER A 115 7.12 -8.73 3.37
CA SER A 115 8.14 -8.83 2.31
C SER A 115 7.93 -10.06 1.41
N GLY A 116 7.57 -11.21 2.00
CA GLY A 116 7.22 -12.42 1.26
C GLY A 116 5.97 -12.26 0.39
N ILE A 117 4.92 -11.63 0.93
CA ILE A 117 3.67 -11.35 0.20
C ILE A 117 3.93 -10.40 -0.97
N LEU A 118 4.72 -9.36 -0.74
CA LEU A 118 5.06 -8.37 -1.75
C LEU A 118 5.87 -8.98 -2.89
N ALA A 119 6.83 -9.87 -2.58
CA ALA A 119 7.58 -10.61 -3.58
C ALA A 119 6.69 -11.57 -4.39
N GLN A 120 5.72 -12.23 -3.75
CA GLN A 120 4.70 -13.00 -4.48
C GLN A 120 3.93 -12.10 -5.45
N ALA A 121 3.39 -10.98 -4.97
CA ALA A 121 2.63 -10.06 -5.81
C ALA A 121 3.46 -9.61 -7.02
N ILE A 122 4.73 -9.27 -6.85
CA ILE A 122 5.63 -8.89 -7.95
C ILE A 122 5.75 -9.99 -9.01
N LEU A 123 6.04 -11.22 -8.59
CA LEU A 123 6.27 -12.33 -9.52
C LEU A 123 4.98 -12.81 -10.19
N GLU A 124 3.96 -13.10 -9.39
CA GLU A 124 2.70 -13.70 -9.84
C GLU A 124 1.94 -12.79 -10.82
N SER A 125 2.09 -11.47 -10.65
CA SER A 125 1.39 -10.49 -11.49
C SER A 125 2.23 -9.90 -12.60
N ASN A 126 3.51 -10.31 -12.73
CA ASN A 126 4.49 -9.62 -13.57
C ASN A 126 4.47 -8.10 -13.30
N TRP A 127 4.73 -7.71 -12.05
CA TRP A 127 4.65 -6.32 -11.59
C TRP A 127 3.30 -5.67 -11.86
N GLY A 128 2.20 -6.41 -11.73
CA GLY A 128 0.84 -5.94 -12.00
C GLY A 128 0.48 -5.85 -13.48
N ARG A 129 1.37 -6.25 -14.40
CA ARG A 129 1.23 -6.11 -15.86
C ARG A 129 0.61 -7.32 -16.54
N SER A 130 0.40 -8.43 -15.83
CA SER A 130 -0.33 -9.57 -16.37
C SER A 130 -1.79 -9.18 -16.67
N THR A 131 -2.42 -9.81 -17.66
CA THR A 131 -3.86 -9.58 -17.95
C THR A 131 -4.73 -9.84 -16.72
N LEU A 132 -4.39 -10.85 -15.91
CA LEU A 132 -5.15 -11.23 -14.73
C LEU A 132 -5.11 -10.12 -13.66
N SER A 133 -3.94 -9.53 -13.41
CA SER A 133 -3.77 -8.44 -12.46
C SER A 133 -4.25 -7.09 -12.98
N ALA A 134 -3.94 -6.75 -14.24
CA ALA A 134 -4.24 -5.44 -14.79
C ALA A 134 -5.74 -5.22 -15.02
N LYS A 135 -6.46 -6.26 -15.46
CA LYS A 135 -7.89 -6.17 -15.79
C LYS A 135 -8.81 -6.63 -14.66
N TYR A 136 -8.37 -7.58 -13.85
CA TYR A 136 -9.22 -8.23 -12.83
C TYR A 136 -8.68 -8.08 -11.41
N HIS A 137 -7.63 -7.27 -11.22
CA HIS A 137 -7.04 -6.96 -9.92
C HIS A 137 -6.65 -8.20 -9.09
N ASN A 138 -6.32 -9.31 -9.76
CA ASN A 138 -5.86 -10.52 -9.10
C ASN A 138 -4.34 -10.65 -9.26
N TYR A 139 -3.61 -10.07 -8.31
CA TYR A 139 -2.14 -9.96 -8.32
C TYR A 139 -1.41 -11.22 -7.86
N PHE A 140 -2.17 -12.23 -7.41
CA PHE A 140 -1.65 -13.40 -6.72
C PHE A 140 -2.03 -14.71 -7.43
N GLY A 141 -2.68 -14.64 -8.60
CA GLY A 141 -3.09 -15.83 -9.34
C GLY A 141 -4.16 -16.66 -8.62
N LEU A 142 -4.99 -16.05 -7.77
CA LEU A 142 -5.93 -16.77 -6.92
C LEU A 142 -7.01 -17.45 -7.75
N LYS A 143 -7.06 -18.78 -7.68
CA LYS A 143 -8.16 -19.57 -8.25
C LYS A 143 -9.45 -19.33 -7.45
N ALA A 144 -10.59 -19.36 -8.14
CA ALA A 144 -11.89 -19.28 -7.50
C ALA A 144 -12.06 -20.46 -6.53
N GLY A 145 -11.86 -21.69 -7.01
CA GLY A 145 -12.17 -22.89 -6.24
C GLY A 145 -13.68 -22.99 -5.92
N PRO A 146 -14.11 -24.05 -5.24
CA PRO A 146 -15.54 -24.33 -5.04
C PRO A 146 -16.24 -23.39 -4.04
N TYR A 147 -15.48 -22.71 -3.17
CA TYR A 147 -16.04 -21.86 -2.11
C TYR A 147 -16.10 -20.37 -2.47
N TRP A 148 -15.60 -19.98 -3.65
CA TRP A 148 -15.63 -18.59 -4.09
C TRP A 148 -16.97 -18.26 -4.73
N THR A 149 -17.67 -17.27 -4.16
CA THR A 149 -18.97 -16.79 -4.64
C THR A 149 -18.88 -15.42 -5.32
N GLY A 150 -17.70 -14.80 -5.36
CA GLY A 150 -17.47 -13.52 -6.00
C GLY A 150 -17.27 -13.63 -7.52
N LYS A 151 -16.93 -12.51 -8.16
CA LYS A 151 -16.65 -12.47 -9.60
C LYS A 151 -15.48 -13.37 -9.96
N SER A 152 -15.54 -14.02 -11.12
CA SER A 152 -14.44 -14.84 -11.64
C SER A 152 -14.28 -14.66 -13.14
N VAL A 153 -13.08 -14.94 -13.63
CA VAL A 153 -12.75 -14.97 -15.06
C VAL A 153 -12.14 -16.32 -15.43
N ASN A 154 -12.59 -16.89 -16.55
CA ASN A 154 -12.01 -18.12 -17.08
C ASN A 154 -10.87 -17.79 -18.06
N MET A 155 -9.66 -18.24 -17.77
CA MET A 155 -8.46 -17.92 -18.56
C MET A 155 -7.60 -19.15 -18.81
N ALA A 156 -6.82 -19.13 -19.90
CA ALA A 156 -5.80 -20.14 -20.13
C ALA A 156 -4.65 -19.97 -19.11
N THR A 157 -4.12 -21.09 -18.61
CA THR A 157 -2.99 -21.15 -17.67
C THR A 157 -2.16 -22.41 -17.95
N GLN A 158 -1.03 -22.55 -17.27
CA GLN A 158 -0.14 -23.72 -17.35
C GLN A 158 0.01 -24.38 -15.99
N GLU A 159 -0.03 -25.70 -15.95
CA GLU A 159 0.25 -26.51 -14.76
C GLU A 159 1.45 -27.42 -14.98
N GLU A 160 2.29 -27.55 -13.96
CA GLU A 160 3.45 -28.45 -13.94
C GLU A 160 3.10 -29.70 -13.10
N TYR A 161 2.51 -30.71 -13.74
CA TYR A 161 2.21 -32.00 -13.10
C TYR A 161 3.45 -32.90 -13.00
N VAL A 162 4.42 -32.70 -13.90
CA VAL A 162 5.71 -33.40 -13.93
C VAL A 162 6.80 -32.33 -14.06
N PRO A 163 7.87 -32.37 -13.24
CA PRO A 163 8.94 -31.38 -13.28
C PRO A 163 9.48 -31.17 -14.71
N GLY A 164 9.45 -29.93 -15.19
CA GLY A 164 9.88 -29.51 -16.51
C GLY A 164 8.83 -29.60 -17.63
N THR A 165 7.62 -30.12 -17.36
CA THR A 165 6.56 -30.26 -18.37
C THR A 165 5.32 -29.44 -18.00
N TYR A 166 5.03 -28.41 -18.80
CA TYR A 166 3.88 -27.53 -18.62
C TYR A 166 2.69 -27.95 -19.50
N THR A 167 1.52 -28.11 -18.88
CA THR A 167 0.27 -28.47 -19.55
C THR A 167 -0.64 -27.24 -19.64
N ASN A 168 -1.03 -26.83 -20.85
CA ASN A 168 -2.00 -25.75 -21.04
C ASN A 168 -3.40 -26.23 -20.63
N ILE A 169 -4.03 -25.51 -19.71
CA ILE A 169 -5.40 -25.76 -19.27
C ILE A 169 -6.18 -24.44 -19.22
N ARG A 170 -7.48 -24.51 -18.92
CA ARG A 170 -8.27 -23.34 -18.54
C ARG A 170 -8.70 -23.46 -17.09
N ASP A 171 -8.65 -22.35 -16.37
CA ASP A 171 -9.07 -22.32 -14.96
C ASP A 171 -9.85 -21.03 -14.67
N ASN A 172 -10.64 -21.06 -13.59
CA ASN A 172 -11.40 -19.91 -13.11
C ASN A 172 -10.60 -19.20 -12.02
N PHE A 173 -10.23 -17.96 -12.30
CA PHE A 173 -9.53 -17.09 -11.36
C PHE A 173 -10.50 -16.10 -10.72
N ARG A 174 -10.25 -15.73 -9.46
CA ARG A 174 -10.99 -14.67 -8.78
C ARG A 174 -10.79 -13.35 -9.53
N ALA A 175 -11.82 -12.52 -9.57
CA ALA A 175 -11.78 -11.18 -10.10
C ALA A 175 -12.26 -10.18 -9.04
N PHE A 176 -11.56 -9.06 -8.94
CA PHE A 176 -11.78 -8.03 -7.94
C PHE A 176 -12.01 -6.68 -8.64
N ASN A 177 -12.65 -5.73 -7.94
CA ASN A 177 -12.95 -4.42 -8.50
C ASN A 177 -11.79 -3.41 -8.36
N SER A 178 -10.82 -3.69 -7.48
CA SER A 178 -9.73 -2.77 -7.19
C SER A 178 -8.48 -3.49 -6.67
N LEU A 179 -7.35 -2.76 -6.67
CA LEU A 179 -6.10 -3.21 -6.04
C LEU A 179 -6.32 -3.64 -4.59
N GLU A 180 -7.07 -2.83 -3.83
CA GLU A 180 -7.39 -3.13 -2.43
C GLU A 180 -8.15 -4.44 -2.28
N GLU A 181 -9.23 -4.63 -3.05
CA GLU A 181 -10.02 -5.87 -3.00
C GLU A 181 -9.19 -7.09 -3.40
N GLY A 182 -8.28 -6.94 -4.36
CA GLY A 182 -7.34 -8.00 -4.75
C GLY A 182 -6.40 -8.41 -3.63
N VAL A 183 -5.83 -7.43 -2.92
CA VAL A 183 -4.96 -7.67 -1.75
C VAL A 183 -5.76 -8.28 -0.60
N ARG A 184 -6.93 -7.74 -0.28
CA ARG A 184 -7.82 -8.34 0.73
C ARG A 184 -8.19 -9.78 0.37
N GLY A 185 -8.45 -10.05 -0.92
CA GLY A 185 -8.75 -11.38 -1.44
C GLY A 185 -7.62 -12.40 -1.22
N TYR A 186 -6.36 -11.98 -1.25
CA TYR A 186 -5.22 -12.83 -0.88
C TYR A 186 -5.25 -13.24 0.60
N PHE A 187 -5.53 -12.27 1.48
CA PHE A 187 -5.64 -12.54 2.90
C PHE A 187 -6.86 -13.43 3.22
N GLU A 188 -7.98 -13.24 2.52
CA GLU A 188 -9.15 -14.13 2.62
C GLU A 188 -8.85 -15.53 2.11
N PHE A 189 -8.08 -15.66 1.02
CA PHE A 189 -7.64 -16.96 0.51
C PHE A 189 -6.71 -17.68 1.49
N THR A 190 -5.78 -16.97 2.11
CA THR A 190 -4.84 -17.53 3.08
C THR A 190 -5.42 -17.74 4.49
N LYS A 191 -6.73 -17.52 4.69
CA LYS A 191 -7.45 -17.91 5.91
C LYS A 191 -7.74 -19.41 6.00
N PHE A 192 -7.67 -20.16 4.88
CA PHE A 192 -7.98 -21.60 4.93
C PHE A 192 -7.04 -22.35 5.88
N PRO A 193 -7.50 -23.42 6.57
CA PRO A 193 -6.75 -24.07 7.64
C PRO A 193 -5.35 -24.56 7.26
N ASN A 194 -5.16 -25.01 6.02
CA ASN A 194 -3.85 -25.47 5.51
C ASN A 194 -2.79 -24.35 5.53
N TYR A 195 -3.20 -23.08 5.45
CA TYR A 195 -2.29 -21.92 5.50
C TYR A 195 -1.98 -21.43 6.91
N ALA A 196 -2.56 -22.01 7.98
CA ALA A 196 -2.45 -21.46 9.33
C ALA A 196 -1.00 -21.21 9.82
N LYS A 197 -0.05 -22.05 9.36
CA LYS A 197 1.37 -21.96 9.73
C LYS A 197 2.04 -20.66 9.27
N ILE A 198 1.57 -20.01 8.19
CA ILE A 198 2.20 -18.77 7.68
C ILE A 198 2.18 -17.65 8.73
N LYS A 199 1.23 -17.67 9.67
CA LYS A 199 1.10 -16.69 10.75
C LYS A 199 2.21 -16.76 11.79
N THR A 200 2.93 -17.90 11.86
CA THR A 200 4.04 -18.08 12.79
C THR A 200 5.39 -17.69 12.17
N ALA A 201 5.42 -17.39 10.87
CA ALA A 201 6.64 -16.98 10.20
C ALA A 201 7.15 -15.65 10.76
N THR A 202 8.46 -15.57 10.92
CA THR A 202 9.18 -14.36 11.36
C THR A 202 10.14 -13.82 10.29
N THR A 203 10.37 -14.60 9.23
CA THR A 203 11.19 -14.22 8.09
C THR A 203 10.45 -14.46 6.76
N PRO A 204 10.81 -13.76 5.67
CA PRO A 204 10.29 -14.03 4.33
C PRO A 204 10.51 -15.48 3.88
N GLU A 205 11.65 -16.07 4.22
CA GLU A 205 11.96 -17.45 3.84
C GLU A 205 11.04 -18.46 4.52
N GLU A 206 10.79 -18.29 5.82
CA GLU A 206 9.81 -19.11 6.56
C GLU A 206 8.41 -18.94 5.95
N TYR A 207 7.98 -17.71 5.71
CA TYR A 207 6.67 -17.42 5.13
C TYR A 207 6.48 -18.13 3.78
N LEU A 208 7.43 -17.94 2.86
CA LEU A 208 7.41 -18.52 1.52
C LEU A 208 7.51 -20.05 1.54
N THR A 209 8.27 -20.60 2.48
CA THR A 209 8.35 -22.05 2.69
C THR A 209 7.02 -22.61 3.17
N TYR A 210 6.39 -21.97 4.16
CA TYR A 210 5.14 -22.45 4.75
C TYR A 210 3.97 -22.33 3.77
N ILE A 211 3.88 -21.23 3.02
CA ILE A 211 2.80 -21.07 2.03
C ILE A 211 2.96 -22.07 0.86
N LYS A 212 4.20 -22.37 0.45
CA LYS A 212 4.47 -23.46 -0.50
C LYS A 212 4.05 -24.81 0.05
N GLN A 213 4.45 -25.15 1.27
CA GLN A 213 4.07 -26.40 1.95
C GLN A 213 2.55 -26.57 2.08
N ALA A 214 1.82 -25.45 2.21
CA ALA A 214 0.36 -25.44 2.23
C ALA A 214 -0.30 -25.66 0.86
N GLY A 215 0.47 -25.79 -0.22
CA GLY A 215 -0.02 -26.09 -1.56
C GLY A 215 -0.25 -24.87 -2.46
N TYR A 216 0.31 -23.70 -2.12
CA TYR A 216 0.14 -22.50 -2.93
C TYR A 216 0.79 -22.59 -4.31
N ALA A 217 1.99 -23.20 -4.39
CA ALA A 217 2.77 -23.31 -5.62
C ALA A 217 3.45 -24.68 -5.75
N THR A 218 3.32 -25.30 -6.92
CA THR A 218 3.92 -26.60 -7.23
C THR A 218 5.40 -26.49 -7.56
N SER A 219 5.81 -25.45 -8.30
CA SER A 219 7.19 -25.24 -8.78
C SER A 219 8.26 -25.42 -7.69
N SER A 220 9.23 -26.31 -7.93
CA SER A 220 10.32 -26.62 -6.99
C SER A 220 11.21 -25.42 -6.65
N THR A 221 11.33 -24.45 -7.55
CA THR A 221 12.18 -23.25 -7.39
C THR A 221 11.42 -22.04 -6.84
N TYR A 222 10.14 -22.20 -6.48
CA TYR A 222 9.27 -21.13 -6.00
C TYR A 222 9.90 -20.29 -4.88
N VAL A 223 10.31 -20.94 -3.77
CA VAL A 223 10.88 -20.21 -2.61
C VAL A 223 12.14 -19.45 -3.01
N GLN A 224 13.03 -20.08 -3.79
CA GLN A 224 14.28 -19.46 -4.24
C GLN A 224 14.03 -18.24 -5.13
N ASN A 225 13.13 -18.35 -6.11
CA ASN A 225 12.81 -17.26 -7.02
C ASN A 225 12.15 -16.08 -6.30
N THR A 226 11.23 -16.36 -5.38
CA THR A 226 10.55 -15.31 -4.61
C THR A 226 11.49 -14.66 -3.59
N MET A 227 12.37 -15.42 -2.94
CA MET A 227 13.42 -14.85 -2.07
C MET A 227 14.40 -13.97 -2.83
N ARG A 228 14.75 -14.30 -4.09
CA ARG A 228 15.58 -13.44 -4.94
C ARG A 228 14.92 -12.07 -5.15
N VAL A 229 13.60 -12.01 -5.28
CA VAL A 229 12.86 -10.74 -5.40
C VAL A 229 12.89 -9.97 -4.09
N VAL A 230 12.69 -10.64 -2.94
CA VAL A 230 12.83 -10.01 -1.61
C VAL A 230 14.19 -9.32 -1.48
N GLN A 231 15.27 -10.01 -1.85
CA GLN A 231 16.64 -9.50 -1.75
C GLN A 231 16.92 -8.38 -2.75
N THR A 232 16.57 -8.57 -4.02
CA THR A 232 16.84 -7.61 -5.10
C THR A 232 16.25 -6.22 -4.81
N TYR A 233 15.07 -6.18 -4.20
CA TYR A 233 14.35 -4.93 -3.93
C TYR A 233 14.38 -4.53 -2.44
N ASN A 234 15.19 -5.21 -1.61
CA ASN A 234 15.30 -4.97 -0.17
C ASN A 234 13.92 -4.89 0.51
N LEU A 235 13.04 -5.85 0.22
CA LEU A 235 11.63 -5.79 0.62
C LEU A 235 11.42 -5.99 2.12
N THR A 236 12.41 -6.49 2.86
CA THR A 236 12.35 -6.63 4.33
C THR A 236 12.19 -5.29 5.05
N LYS A 237 12.45 -4.15 4.38
CA LYS A 237 12.08 -2.82 4.89
C LYS A 237 10.56 -2.64 5.10
N TYR A 238 9.75 -3.54 4.52
CA TYR A 238 8.29 -3.53 4.63
C TYR A 238 7.71 -4.42 5.73
N ASP A 239 8.53 -5.27 6.35
CA ASP A 239 8.09 -6.11 7.48
C ASP A 239 7.74 -5.28 8.72
#